data_AF-A0A815HAZ8-F1
#
_entry.id   AF-A0A815HAZ8-F1
#
_cell.length_a   1.000
_cell.length_b   1.000
_cell.length_c   1.000
_cell.angle_alpha   90.00
_cell.angle_beta   90.00
_cell.angle_gamma   90.00
#
_symmetry.space_group_name_H-M   'P 1'
#
loop_
_entity.id
_entity.type
_entity.pdbx_description
1 polymer ?
#
loop_
_entity_poly.entity_id
_entity_poly.type
_entity_poly.pdbx_seq_one_letter_code
_entity_poly.pdbx_strand_id
1 'polypeptide(L)'
;IIVILAYLFTKMPWHLSDQQYQTLKSSRREQMFNSKLFLPPVMEEFRQRIHTYTEIIKQVYGYYIENVVDVREIIRHEIILEEYILPFSNISFYSTVDNYDNGTIEYYLHHHYSEHEQNRSISPFVGLSGLTHEIFMKNFNSHSWDLAYYIDLSSKVIQFVDIDCMDNTGVAYHLNSYAYDFFIIGSQKLLIEENTLERGNVYNLLLDFNLVISSIKISLEIVIVDEKKQISSDLRFFQQLYDKIKIIHKNLCT
;
A
#
# COMPACT_ATOMS: atom_id res chain seq x y z
N ILE A 1 5.16 0.77 -20.51
CA ILE A 1 6.02 0.23 -19.43
C ILE A 1 6.30 1.28 -18.36
N ILE A 2 6.79 2.48 -18.69
CA ILE A 2 7.04 3.54 -17.69
C ILE A 2 5.78 3.94 -16.91
N VAL A 3 4.62 4.03 -17.57
CA VAL A 3 3.31 4.27 -16.92
C VAL A 3 2.99 3.16 -15.94
N ILE A 4 3.10 1.90 -16.37
CA ILE A 4 2.89 0.72 -15.52
C ILE A 4 3.84 0.72 -14.33
N LEU A 5 5.13 1.03 -14.53
CA LEU A 5 6.11 1.14 -13.45
C LEU A 5 5.75 2.28 -12.48
N ALA A 6 5.27 3.41 -13.00
CA ALA A 6 4.79 4.50 -12.17
C ALA A 6 3.61 4.04 -11.29
N TYR A 7 2.67 3.24 -11.82
CA TYR A 7 1.59 2.66 -11.03
C TYR A 7 2.05 1.60 -10.02
N LEU A 8 2.99 0.72 -10.38
CA LEU A 8 3.42 -0.39 -9.53
C LEU A 8 4.33 0.04 -8.37
N PHE A 9 5.13 1.09 -8.56
CA PHE A 9 6.14 1.50 -7.60
C PHE A 9 5.74 2.75 -6.80
N THR A 10 4.45 3.01 -6.65
CA THR A 10 3.94 4.12 -5.82
C THR A 10 4.31 3.88 -4.36
N LYS A 11 5.45 4.41 -3.92
CA LYS A 11 5.79 4.46 -2.51
C LYS A 11 5.19 5.74 -1.91
N MET A 12 4.12 5.57 -1.15
CA MET A 12 3.59 6.52 -0.16
C MET A 12 2.86 7.79 -0.66
N PRO A 13 1.86 8.26 0.12
CA PRO A 13 0.98 9.37 -0.22
C PRO A 13 1.69 10.72 -0.27
N TRP A 14 1.43 11.47 -1.33
CA TRP A 14 1.58 12.91 -1.37
C TRP A 14 0.48 13.48 -0.50
N HIS A 15 0.83 13.82 0.72
CA HIS A 15 -0.04 14.63 1.56
C HIS A 15 0.03 16.08 1.06
N LEU A 16 -0.65 16.36 -0.03
CA LEU A 16 -1.02 17.75 -0.35
C LEU A 16 -2.10 18.16 0.63
N SER A 17 -1.91 19.28 1.32
CA SER A 17 -3.02 19.89 2.03
C SER A 17 -4.07 20.36 1.02
N ASP A 18 -5.35 20.41 1.42
CA ASP A 18 -6.42 20.96 0.59
C ASP A 18 -6.08 22.36 0.05
N GLN A 19 -5.37 23.15 0.86
CA GLN A 19 -4.92 24.47 0.47
C GLN A 19 -3.87 24.43 -0.65
N GLN A 20 -2.91 23.50 -0.58
CA GLN A 20 -1.94 23.28 -1.66
C GLN A 20 -2.63 22.79 -2.94
N TYR A 21 -3.60 21.88 -2.82
CA TYR A 21 -4.39 21.41 -3.97
C TYR A 21 -5.17 22.55 -4.62
N GLN A 22 -5.91 23.34 -3.85
CA GLN A 22 -6.72 24.42 -4.42
C GLN A 22 -5.83 25.49 -5.06
N THR A 23 -4.71 25.83 -4.43
CA THR A 23 -3.71 26.77 -4.98
C THR A 23 -3.12 26.26 -6.29
N LEU A 24 -2.78 24.97 -6.35
CA LEU A 24 -2.33 24.31 -7.57
C LEU A 24 -3.42 24.36 -8.64
N LYS A 25 -4.65 23.96 -8.31
CA LYS A 25 -5.79 23.95 -9.22
C LYS A 25 -6.13 25.33 -9.78
N SER A 26 -6.07 26.39 -8.96
CA SER A 26 -6.35 27.77 -9.38
C SER A 26 -5.22 28.34 -10.25
N SER A 27 -3.95 28.15 -9.85
CA SER A 27 -2.80 28.57 -10.66
C SER A 27 -2.77 27.87 -12.04
N ARG A 28 -3.20 26.60 -12.09
CA ARG A 28 -3.31 25.77 -13.30
C ARG A 28 -4.40 26.20 -14.30
N ARG A 29 -5.48 26.86 -13.85
CA ARG A 29 -6.51 27.37 -14.77
C ARG A 29 -6.02 28.58 -15.56
N GLU A 30 -5.05 29.30 -15.00
CA GLU A 30 -4.53 30.55 -15.56
C GLU A 30 -3.23 30.35 -16.35
N GLN A 31 -2.45 29.31 -16.04
CA GLN A 31 -1.19 29.00 -16.71
C GLN A 31 -1.26 27.62 -17.38
N MET A 32 -1.18 27.59 -18.71
CA MET A 32 -1.12 26.36 -19.51
C MET A 32 0.20 25.62 -19.28
N PHE A 33 0.33 24.95 -18.14
CA PHE A 33 1.47 24.09 -17.83
C PHE A 33 1.44 22.82 -18.71
N ASN A 34 2.56 22.50 -19.34
CA ASN A 34 2.68 21.40 -20.30
C ASN A 34 3.04 20.06 -19.65
N SER A 35 3.58 20.06 -18.42
CA SER A 35 3.77 18.83 -17.63
C SER A 35 2.47 18.45 -16.92
N LYS A 36 1.94 17.25 -17.20
CA LYS A 36 0.70 16.76 -16.60
C LYS A 36 1.06 15.71 -15.56
N LEU A 37 0.94 16.06 -14.28
CA LEU A 37 1.01 15.16 -13.12
C LEU A 37 -0.08 14.06 -13.06
N PHE A 38 -0.77 13.79 -14.17
CA PHE A 38 -1.74 12.72 -14.26
C PHE A 38 -1.16 11.60 -15.11
N LEU A 39 -1.00 10.42 -14.50
CA LEU A 39 -0.76 9.24 -15.32
C LEU A 39 -1.96 9.04 -16.25
N PRO A 40 -1.72 8.64 -17.51
CA PRO A 40 -2.80 8.25 -18.39
C PRO A 40 -3.53 7.04 -17.77
N PRO A 41 -4.86 6.91 -18.00
CA PRO A 41 -5.63 5.82 -17.45
C PRO A 41 -5.02 4.48 -17.86
N VAL A 42 -4.94 3.56 -16.90
CA VAL A 42 -4.40 2.23 -17.16
C VAL A 42 -5.39 1.41 -17.98
N MET A 43 -4.86 0.55 -18.84
CA MET A 43 -5.68 -0.41 -19.59
C MET A 43 -6.45 -1.30 -18.62
N GLU A 44 -7.72 -1.55 -18.93
CA GLU A 44 -8.63 -2.32 -18.06
C GLU A 44 -8.12 -3.74 -17.81
N GLU A 45 -7.51 -4.38 -18.80
CA GLU A 45 -6.89 -5.71 -18.60
C GLU A 45 -5.81 -5.70 -17.52
N PHE A 46 -4.99 -4.64 -17.46
CA PHE A 46 -3.93 -4.53 -16.47
C PHE A 46 -4.50 -4.18 -15.09
N ARG A 47 -5.53 -3.35 -15.03
CA ARG A 47 -6.30 -3.10 -13.81
C ARG A 47 -6.84 -4.39 -13.22
N GLN A 48 -7.48 -5.23 -14.04
CA GLN A 48 -7.98 -6.54 -13.61
C GLN A 48 -6.87 -7.45 -13.10
N ARG A 49 -5.71 -7.49 -13.77
CA ARG A 49 -4.57 -8.30 -13.32
C ARG A 49 -4.02 -7.85 -11.96
N ILE A 50 -3.91 -6.54 -11.72
CA ILE A 50 -3.48 -6.02 -10.41
C ILE A 50 -4.53 -6.28 -9.35
N HIS A 51 -5.83 -6.15 -9.67
CA HIS A 51 -6.90 -6.51 -8.74
C HIS A 51 -6.78 -7.98 -8.33
N THR A 52 -6.61 -8.89 -9.29
CA THR A 52 -6.39 -10.32 -8.99
C THR A 52 -5.16 -10.56 -8.13
N TYR A 53 -4.03 -9.91 -8.46
CA TYR A 53 -2.81 -9.99 -7.64
C TYR A 53 -3.05 -9.50 -6.21
N THR A 54 -3.73 -8.37 -6.07
CA THR A 54 -4.10 -7.78 -4.78
C THR A 54 -4.95 -8.75 -3.95
N GLU A 55 -5.96 -9.35 -4.55
CA GLU A 55 -6.83 -10.30 -3.85
C GLU A 55 -6.05 -11.52 -3.36
N ILE A 56 -5.08 -12.01 -4.14
CA ILE A 56 -4.16 -13.08 -3.71
C ILE A 56 -3.31 -12.62 -2.52
N ILE A 57 -2.74 -11.41 -2.58
CA ILE A 57 -1.94 -10.84 -1.49
C ILE A 57 -2.78 -10.71 -0.22
N LYS A 58 -4.00 -10.18 -0.32
CA LYS A 58 -4.93 -10.08 0.82
C LYS A 58 -5.23 -11.44 1.43
N GLN A 59 -5.46 -12.47 0.62
CA GLN A 59 -5.69 -13.83 1.12
C GLN A 59 -4.46 -14.37 1.85
N VAL A 60 -3.28 -14.31 1.22
CA VAL A 60 -2.04 -14.84 1.81
C VAL A 60 -1.69 -14.13 3.12
N TYR A 61 -1.78 -12.80 3.14
CA TYR A 61 -1.49 -12.03 4.34
C TYR A 61 -2.60 -12.14 5.39
N GLY A 62 -3.87 -12.28 4.99
CA GLY A 62 -4.97 -12.61 5.89
C GLY A 62 -4.69 -13.91 6.65
N TYR A 63 -4.34 -14.98 5.93
CA TYR A 63 -3.92 -16.24 6.56
C TYR A 63 -2.68 -16.08 7.43
N TYR A 64 -1.68 -15.32 6.99
CA TYR A 64 -0.49 -15.06 7.80
C TYR A 64 -0.84 -14.36 9.12
N ILE A 65 -1.69 -13.33 9.06
CA ILE A 65 -2.17 -12.60 10.23
C ILE A 65 -2.88 -13.56 11.19
N GLU A 66 -3.82 -14.36 10.70
CA GLU A 66 -4.53 -15.36 11.51
C GLU A 66 -3.56 -16.31 12.23
N ASN A 67 -2.63 -16.90 11.49
CA ASN A 67 -1.65 -17.82 12.05
C ASN A 67 -0.67 -17.14 13.02
N VAL A 68 -0.23 -15.91 12.75
CA VAL A 68 0.69 -15.18 13.63
C VAL A 68 0.00 -14.78 14.92
N VAL A 69 -1.27 -14.37 14.87
CA VAL A 69 -2.00 -14.04 16.09
C VAL A 69 -2.21 -15.30 16.94
N ASP A 70 -2.58 -16.43 16.32
CA ASP A 70 -2.70 -17.71 17.02
C ASP A 70 -1.38 -18.13 17.69
N VAL A 71 -0.25 -18.00 16.97
CA VAL A 71 1.08 -18.33 17.51
C VAL A 71 1.52 -17.33 18.59
N ARG A 72 1.19 -16.05 18.46
CA ARG A 72 1.49 -15.05 19.50
C ARG A 72 0.72 -15.35 20.77
N GLU A 73 -0.57 -15.68 20.68
CA GLU A 73 -1.41 -16.10 21.81
C GLU A 73 -0.75 -17.23 22.61
N ILE A 74 -0.18 -18.21 21.90
CA ILE A 74 0.52 -19.35 22.49
C ILE A 74 1.86 -18.94 23.13
N ILE A 75 2.63 -18.05 22.52
CA ILE A 75 4.02 -17.74 22.94
C ILE A 75 4.11 -16.61 23.97
N ARG A 76 3.17 -15.65 23.98
CA ARG A 76 3.26 -14.42 24.78
C ARG A 76 2.04 -14.22 25.68
N HIS A 77 1.83 -15.15 26.59
CA HIS A 77 0.78 -15.03 27.60
C HIS A 77 0.87 -13.76 28.48
N GLU A 78 2.02 -13.09 28.61
CA GLU A 78 2.15 -11.90 29.49
C GLU A 78 1.98 -10.54 28.78
N ILE A 79 2.40 -10.41 27.51
CA ILE A 79 2.33 -9.13 26.76
C ILE A 79 0.93 -8.92 26.17
N ILE A 80 0.25 -10.02 25.83
CA ILE A 80 -1.09 -9.97 25.22
C ILE A 80 -2.11 -9.47 26.26
N LEU A 81 -1.86 -9.69 27.56
CA LEU A 81 -2.76 -9.31 28.67
C LEU A 81 -3.18 -7.84 28.69
N GLU A 82 -2.36 -6.94 28.16
CA GLU A 82 -2.70 -5.53 28.06
C GLU A 82 -3.48 -5.20 26.77
N GLU A 83 -3.29 -5.98 25.68
CA GLU A 83 -3.89 -5.75 24.36
C GLU A 83 -5.39 -6.13 24.30
N TYR A 84 -5.84 -7.01 25.20
CA TYR A 84 -7.25 -7.39 25.35
C TYR A 84 -7.98 -6.59 26.44
N ILE A 85 -7.34 -5.55 26.97
CA ILE A 85 -7.94 -4.60 27.89
C ILE A 85 -8.22 -3.30 27.14
N LEU A 86 -9.45 -2.79 27.25
CA LEU A 86 -9.78 -1.52 26.62
C LEU A 86 -9.05 -0.35 27.31
N PRO A 87 -8.36 0.53 26.56
CA PRO A 87 -7.41 1.51 27.11
C PRO A 87 -8.00 2.60 28.01
N PHE A 88 -9.33 2.80 27.99
CA PHE A 88 -10.00 3.82 28.79
C PHE A 88 -10.96 3.26 29.84
N SER A 89 -11.59 2.11 29.55
CA SER A 89 -12.54 1.50 30.47
C SER A 89 -11.90 0.42 31.35
N ASN A 90 -10.67 -0.03 31.03
CA ASN A 90 -9.99 -1.15 31.67
C ASN A 90 -10.83 -2.45 31.68
N ILE A 91 -11.79 -2.56 30.77
CA ILE A 91 -12.61 -3.77 30.61
C ILE A 91 -11.76 -4.82 29.90
N SER A 92 -11.68 -6.00 30.50
CA SER A 92 -10.84 -7.11 30.06
C SER A 92 -11.64 -8.16 29.29
N PHE A 93 -11.24 -8.41 28.05
CA PHE A 93 -11.82 -9.43 27.16
C PHE A 93 -11.24 -10.84 27.36
N TYR A 94 -10.42 -11.05 28.41
CA TYR A 94 -10.01 -12.39 28.86
C TYR A 94 -11.09 -13.15 29.60
N SER A 95 -11.95 -12.41 30.28
CA SER A 95 -12.93 -12.93 31.20
C SER A 95 -14.03 -13.66 30.42
N THR A 96 -14.42 -14.85 30.87
CA THR A 96 -15.66 -15.47 30.39
C THR A 96 -16.84 -14.59 30.79
N VAL A 97 -17.85 -14.53 29.91
CA VAL A 97 -19.07 -13.71 30.10
C VAL A 97 -19.77 -14.03 31.43
N ASP A 98 -19.56 -15.24 31.95
CA ASP A 98 -20.08 -15.76 33.21
C ASP A 98 -19.70 -14.94 34.47
N ASN A 99 -18.71 -14.05 34.36
CA ASN A 99 -18.26 -13.20 35.46
C ASN A 99 -19.04 -11.89 35.60
N TYR A 100 -19.97 -11.59 34.68
CA TYR A 100 -20.71 -10.32 34.68
C TYR A 100 -22.22 -10.53 34.85
N ASP A 101 -22.83 -9.70 35.69
CA ASP A 101 -24.27 -9.67 35.85
C ASP A 101 -24.93 -9.24 34.54
N ASN A 102 -25.99 -9.96 34.16
CA ASN A 102 -26.75 -9.68 32.95
C ASN A 102 -27.32 -8.25 32.99
N GLY A 103 -27.05 -7.45 31.94
CA GLY A 103 -27.45 -6.04 31.84
C GLY A 103 -26.38 -5.02 32.24
N THR A 104 -25.18 -5.46 32.64
CA THR A 104 -24.02 -4.58 32.81
C THR A 104 -23.42 -4.18 31.45
N ILE A 105 -22.66 -3.08 31.41
CA ILE A 105 -22.00 -2.60 30.18
C ILE A 105 -20.99 -3.64 29.71
N GLU A 106 -20.26 -4.24 30.64
CA GLU A 106 -19.32 -5.32 30.42
C GLU A 106 -20.01 -6.52 29.76
N TYR A 107 -21.17 -6.94 30.29
CA TYR A 107 -21.98 -8.00 29.69
C TYR A 107 -22.38 -7.66 28.24
N TYR A 108 -22.88 -6.45 27.98
CA TYR A 108 -23.29 -6.04 26.63
C TYR A 108 -22.10 -5.98 25.66
N LEU A 109 -20.95 -5.49 26.09
CA LEU A 109 -19.74 -5.41 25.26
C LEU A 109 -19.18 -6.81 24.95
N HIS A 110 -19.13 -7.70 25.93
CA HIS A 110 -18.73 -9.09 25.72
C HIS A 110 -19.72 -9.83 24.81
N HIS A 111 -21.02 -9.59 24.98
CA HIS A 111 -22.06 -10.20 24.14
C HIS A 111 -21.93 -9.73 22.70
N HIS A 112 -21.87 -8.42 22.46
CA HIS A 112 -21.66 -7.82 21.14
C HIS A 112 -20.36 -8.32 20.48
N TYR A 113 -19.27 -8.41 21.25
CA TYR A 113 -18.00 -8.96 20.76
C TYR A 113 -18.09 -10.46 20.41
N SER A 114 -18.91 -11.24 21.11
CA SER A 114 -19.11 -12.67 20.85
C SER A 114 -20.07 -13.00 19.70
N GLU A 115 -21.00 -12.08 19.38
CA GLU A 115 -21.95 -12.23 18.27
C GLU A 115 -21.29 -12.02 16.91
N HIS A 116 -20.24 -11.21 16.86
CA HIS A 116 -19.31 -11.19 15.74
C HIS A 116 -18.38 -12.40 15.90
N GLU A 117 -18.29 -13.27 14.89
CA GLU A 117 -17.35 -14.40 14.90
C GLU A 117 -16.02 -13.93 15.49
N GLN A 118 -15.62 -14.53 16.62
CA GLN A 118 -14.46 -14.10 17.38
C GLN A 118 -13.21 -14.28 16.52
N ASN A 119 -12.94 -13.31 15.67
CA ASN A 119 -11.74 -13.28 14.90
C ASN A 119 -10.66 -12.79 15.86
N ARG A 120 -9.95 -13.75 16.43
CA ARG A 120 -8.90 -13.51 17.43
C ARG A 120 -7.78 -12.63 16.90
N SER A 121 -7.71 -12.46 15.58
CA SER A 121 -6.69 -11.64 14.94
C SER A 121 -6.93 -10.15 15.13
N ILE A 122 -8.17 -9.70 15.28
CA ILE A 122 -8.47 -8.27 15.50
C ILE A 122 -8.53 -7.93 16.99
N SER A 123 -8.07 -6.74 17.37
CA SER A 123 -8.16 -6.29 18.77
C SER A 123 -9.63 -6.15 19.22
N PRO A 124 -9.94 -6.37 20.52
CA PRO A 124 -11.31 -6.18 21.03
C PRO A 124 -11.85 -4.77 20.80
N PHE A 125 -10.99 -3.75 20.89
CA PHE A 125 -11.36 -2.37 20.58
C PHE A 125 -11.91 -2.23 19.15
N VAL A 126 -11.29 -2.90 18.19
CA VAL A 126 -11.68 -2.87 16.78
C VAL A 126 -12.89 -3.78 16.54
N GLY A 127 -12.94 -4.97 17.15
CA GLY A 127 -14.09 -5.87 17.04
C GLY A 127 -15.39 -5.24 17.54
N LEU A 128 -15.34 -4.40 18.57
CA LEU A 128 -16.50 -3.67 19.08
C LEU A 128 -17.03 -2.59 18.13
N SER A 129 -16.27 -2.19 17.11
CA SER A 129 -16.75 -1.27 16.07
C SER A 129 -17.67 -1.95 15.04
N GLY A 130 -17.85 -3.27 15.13
CA GLY A 130 -18.63 -4.06 14.16
C GLY A 130 -17.85 -4.39 12.89
N LEU A 131 -16.55 -4.09 12.84
CA LEU A 131 -15.67 -4.45 11.74
C LEU A 131 -15.13 -5.87 11.95
N THR A 132 -15.51 -6.79 11.06
CA THR A 132 -14.97 -8.16 11.04
C THR A 132 -13.62 -8.19 10.31
N HIS A 133 -12.84 -9.25 10.53
CA HIS A 133 -11.62 -9.50 9.76
C HIS A 133 -11.89 -9.50 8.26
N GLU A 134 -12.96 -10.14 7.79
CA GLU A 134 -13.34 -10.13 6.37
C GLU A 134 -13.58 -8.71 5.84
N ILE A 135 -14.28 -7.86 6.61
CA ILE A 135 -14.52 -6.45 6.24
C ILE A 135 -13.20 -5.67 6.21
N PHE A 136 -12.29 -5.94 7.14
CA PHE A 136 -10.95 -5.35 7.17
C PHE A 136 -10.07 -5.81 6.00
N MET A 137 -10.16 -7.09 5.64
CA MET A 137 -9.46 -7.68 4.50
C MET A 137 -9.95 -7.09 3.17
N LYS A 138 -11.27 -6.88 3.06
CA LYS A 138 -11.90 -6.29 1.89
C LYS A 138 -11.52 -4.83 1.70
N ASN A 139 -11.56 -4.04 2.77
CA ASN A 139 -11.33 -2.60 2.77
C ASN A 139 -9.89 -2.23 3.21
N PHE A 140 -8.89 -2.94 2.67
CA PHE A 140 -7.48 -2.71 2.98
C PHE A 140 -7.11 -1.22 2.85
N ASN A 141 -6.66 -0.63 3.95
CA ASN A 141 -5.89 0.61 3.94
C ASN A 141 -4.65 0.37 4.80
N SER A 142 -3.46 0.58 4.24
CA SER A 142 -2.17 0.33 4.90
C SER A 142 -2.02 1.06 6.24
N HIS A 143 -2.76 2.14 6.47
CA HIS A 143 -2.75 2.89 7.74
C HIS A 143 -3.71 2.31 8.80
N SER A 144 -4.69 1.51 8.38
CA SER A 144 -5.74 0.96 9.26
C SER A 144 -5.40 -0.41 9.82
N TRP A 145 -4.54 -1.18 9.13
CA TRP A 145 -4.22 -2.55 9.51
C TRP A 145 -3.28 -2.63 10.71
N ASP A 146 -2.31 -1.71 10.83
CA ASP A 146 -1.46 -1.61 12.03
C ASP A 146 -2.26 -1.29 13.31
N LEU A 147 -3.45 -0.70 13.16
CA LEU A 147 -4.38 -0.40 14.26
C LEU A 147 -5.32 -1.57 14.54
N ALA A 148 -5.68 -2.33 13.50
CA ALA A 148 -6.53 -3.51 13.62
C ALA A 148 -5.77 -4.71 14.20
N TYR A 149 -4.52 -4.85 13.78
CA TYR A 149 -3.61 -5.93 14.10
C TYR A 149 -2.38 -5.33 14.78
N TYR A 150 -1.93 -5.90 15.89
CA TYR A 150 -0.68 -5.50 16.56
C TYR A 150 0.59 -5.98 15.80
N ILE A 151 0.57 -5.88 14.47
CA ILE A 151 1.60 -6.30 13.53
C ILE A 151 1.89 -5.12 12.61
N ASP A 152 3.16 -4.86 12.32
CA ASP A 152 3.55 -3.90 11.28
C ASP A 152 3.21 -4.49 9.90
N LEU A 153 2.13 -3.98 9.33
CA LEU A 153 1.58 -4.33 8.03
C LEU A 153 1.74 -3.13 7.06
N SER A 154 2.71 -2.26 7.33
CA SER A 154 2.99 -1.10 6.51
C SER A 154 3.20 -1.48 5.04
N SER A 155 3.00 -0.52 4.14
CA SER A 155 3.20 -0.70 2.69
C SER A 155 4.64 -1.05 2.30
N LYS A 156 5.58 -1.07 3.26
CA LYS A 156 6.95 -1.56 3.10
C LYS A 156 7.04 -3.08 3.26
N VAL A 157 6.15 -3.66 4.07
CA VAL A 157 6.08 -5.09 4.39
C VAL A 157 5.14 -5.81 3.42
N ILE A 158 4.02 -5.18 3.07
CA ILE A 158 3.04 -5.72 2.12
C ILE A 158 3.08 -4.93 0.82
N GLN A 159 3.48 -5.59 -0.27
CA GLN A 159 3.53 -4.99 -1.60
C GLN A 159 2.13 -4.95 -2.23
N PHE A 160 1.26 -4.11 -1.69
CA PHE A 160 -0.04 -3.82 -2.29
C PHE A 160 0.06 -2.68 -3.30
N VAL A 161 -0.70 -2.77 -4.40
CA VAL A 161 -0.77 -1.73 -5.43
C VAL A 161 -2.23 -1.28 -5.57
N ASP A 162 -2.54 -0.10 -5.01
CA ASP A 162 -3.83 0.53 -5.18
C ASP A 162 -3.82 1.51 -6.36
N ILE A 163 -4.35 1.07 -7.51
CA ILE A 163 -4.44 1.91 -8.71
C ILE A 163 -5.54 2.97 -8.55
N ASP A 164 -6.53 2.71 -7.68
CA ASP A 164 -7.71 3.55 -7.48
C ASP A 164 -7.68 4.30 -6.16
N CYS A 165 -6.50 4.42 -5.53
CA CYS A 165 -6.37 5.20 -4.31
C CYS A 165 -6.76 6.67 -4.58
N MET A 166 -7.89 7.05 -3.98
CA MET A 166 -8.40 8.41 -3.98
C MET A 166 -7.97 9.09 -2.69
N ASP A 167 -7.60 10.35 -2.77
CA ASP A 167 -7.46 11.17 -1.57
C ASP A 167 -8.83 11.47 -0.93
N ASN A 168 -8.81 12.18 0.20
CA ASN A 168 -10.01 12.61 0.91
C ASN A 168 -10.91 13.55 0.08
N THR A 169 -10.44 14.04 -1.07
CA THR A 169 -11.19 14.90 -2.00
C THR A 169 -11.79 14.12 -3.17
N GLY A 170 -11.59 12.79 -3.23
CA GLY A 170 -12.11 11.94 -4.30
C GLY A 170 -11.31 12.05 -5.60
N VAL A 171 -10.03 12.41 -5.51
CA VAL A 171 -9.13 12.55 -6.66
C VAL A 171 -8.07 11.45 -6.63
N ALA A 172 -7.93 10.75 -7.76
CA ALA A 172 -6.90 9.73 -7.94
C ALA A 172 -5.54 10.43 -8.08
N TYR A 173 -4.70 10.34 -7.05
CA TYR A 173 -3.32 10.80 -7.14
C TYR A 173 -2.42 9.64 -7.50
N HIS A 174 -1.89 9.67 -8.71
CA HIS A 174 -0.84 8.74 -9.09
C HIS A 174 0.51 9.34 -8.70
N LEU A 175 0.97 8.97 -7.51
CA LEU A 175 2.13 9.48 -6.78
C LEU A 175 3.44 9.54 -7.57
N ASN A 176 3.56 8.71 -8.60
CA ASN A 176 4.73 8.64 -9.49
C ASN A 176 4.53 9.31 -10.84
N SER A 177 3.53 10.17 -11.00
CA SER A 177 3.36 10.94 -12.23
C SER A 177 4.59 11.80 -12.55
N TYR A 178 5.33 12.24 -11.53
CA TYR A 178 6.64 12.89 -11.69
C TYR A 178 7.63 12.03 -12.48
N ALA A 179 7.61 10.70 -12.31
CA ALA A 179 8.53 9.79 -12.98
C ALA A 179 8.18 9.68 -14.47
N TYR A 180 6.88 9.69 -14.79
CA TYR A 180 6.40 9.74 -16.17
C TYR A 180 6.71 11.09 -16.83
N ASP A 181 6.42 12.20 -16.13
CA ASP A 181 6.73 13.55 -16.60
C ASP A 181 8.23 13.73 -16.82
N PHE A 182 9.07 13.28 -15.87
CA PHE A 182 10.52 13.30 -16.03
C PHE A 182 10.97 12.48 -17.24
N PHE A 183 10.38 11.30 -17.46
CA PHE A 183 10.76 10.45 -18.59
C PHE A 183 10.39 11.08 -19.94
N ILE A 184 9.28 11.80 -20.03
CA ILE A 184 8.85 12.47 -21.27
C ILE A 184 9.65 13.75 -21.50
N ILE A 185 9.86 14.54 -20.45
CA ILE A 185 10.33 15.91 -20.55
C ILE A 185 11.85 16.01 -20.35
N GLY A 186 12.41 15.15 -19.49
CA GLY A 186 13.84 15.11 -19.17
C GLY A 186 14.33 16.31 -18.33
N SER A 187 13.42 17.04 -17.66
CA SER A 187 13.78 18.30 -16.97
C SER A 187 13.39 18.29 -15.49
N GLN A 188 14.41 18.24 -14.64
CA GLN A 188 14.25 18.44 -13.19
C GLN A 188 13.73 19.85 -12.87
N LYS A 189 14.12 20.86 -13.67
CA LYS A 189 13.68 22.25 -13.49
C LYS A 189 12.17 22.38 -13.64
N LEU A 190 11.58 21.72 -14.64
CA LEU A 190 10.14 21.74 -14.86
C LEU A 190 9.38 20.99 -13.77
N LEU A 191 9.96 19.92 -13.19
CA LEU A 191 9.39 19.28 -12.00
C LEU A 191 9.38 20.21 -10.77
N ILE A 192 10.36 21.10 -10.62
CA ILE A 192 10.40 22.04 -9.49
C ILE A 192 9.44 23.21 -9.74
N GLU A 193 9.48 23.78 -10.95
CA GLU A 193 8.76 25.02 -11.28
C GLU A 193 7.28 24.78 -11.60
N GLU A 194 6.94 23.75 -12.39
CA GLU A 194 5.56 23.48 -12.81
C GLU A 194 4.83 22.54 -11.84
N ASN A 195 5.55 21.58 -11.25
CA ASN A 195 4.98 20.60 -10.31
C ASN A 195 5.13 21.00 -8.83
N THR A 196 5.67 22.21 -8.57
CA THR A 196 5.82 22.81 -7.23
C THR A 196 6.54 21.92 -6.21
N LEU A 197 7.42 21.05 -6.70
CA LEU A 197 8.17 20.16 -5.83
C LEU A 197 9.26 20.92 -5.10
N GLU A 198 9.42 20.64 -3.82
CA GLU A 198 10.60 21.10 -3.10
C GLU A 198 11.86 20.51 -3.74
N ARG A 199 12.81 21.39 -4.07
CA ARG A 199 14.04 21.04 -4.79
C ARG A 199 14.83 19.89 -4.14
N GLY A 200 14.85 19.83 -2.80
CA GLY A 200 15.47 18.74 -2.05
C GLY A 200 14.77 17.39 -2.24
N ASN A 201 13.44 17.39 -2.37
CA ASN A 201 12.64 16.18 -2.52
C ASN A 201 12.70 15.62 -3.94
N VAL A 202 12.80 16.48 -4.97
CA VAL A 202 12.89 16.02 -6.38
C VAL A 202 14.09 15.11 -6.61
N TYR A 203 15.25 15.49 -6.08
CA TYR A 203 16.46 14.68 -6.22
C TYR A 203 16.26 13.30 -5.59
N ASN A 204 15.74 13.24 -4.36
CA ASN A 204 15.48 11.98 -3.66
C ASN A 204 14.45 11.12 -4.39
N LEU A 205 13.36 11.71 -4.88
CA LEU A 205 12.31 11.00 -5.64
C LEU A 205 12.83 10.39 -6.95
N LEU A 206 13.69 11.13 -7.67
CA LEU A 206 14.32 10.63 -8.89
C LEU A 206 15.39 9.58 -8.59
N LEU A 207 16.16 9.77 -7.53
CA LEU A 207 17.17 8.81 -7.07
C LEU A 207 16.50 7.49 -6.66
N ASP A 208 15.45 7.55 -5.86
CA ASP A 208 14.68 6.38 -5.43
C ASP A 208 14.09 5.63 -6.62
N PHE A 209 13.49 6.36 -7.57
CA PHE A 209 12.99 5.75 -8.81
C PHE A 209 14.11 5.08 -9.61
N ASN A 210 15.27 5.73 -9.74
CA ASN A 210 16.43 5.14 -10.42
C ASN A 210 16.94 3.88 -9.72
N LEU A 211 16.96 3.87 -8.38
CA LEU A 211 17.33 2.69 -7.58
C LEU A 211 16.34 1.54 -7.76
N VAL A 212 15.04 1.83 -7.85
CA VAL A 212 14.01 0.83 -8.17
C VAL A 212 14.24 0.22 -9.54
N ILE A 213 14.44 1.05 -10.58
CA ILE A 213 14.73 0.57 -11.94
C ILE A 213 16.02 -0.24 -11.99
N SER A 214 17.06 0.19 -11.27
CA SER A 214 18.33 -0.53 -11.13
C SER A 214 18.12 -1.91 -10.50
N SER A 215 17.33 -1.98 -9.42
CA SER A 215 17.02 -3.23 -8.73
C SER A 215 16.27 -4.20 -9.66
N ILE A 216 15.23 -3.73 -10.36
CA ILE A 216 14.48 -4.57 -11.31
C ILE A 216 15.39 -5.09 -12.43
N LYS A 217 16.26 -4.23 -12.96
CA LYS A 217 17.23 -4.62 -13.99
C LYS A 217 18.12 -5.76 -13.49
N ILE A 218 18.70 -5.63 -12.29
CA ILE A 218 19.56 -6.67 -11.70
C ILE A 218 18.77 -7.97 -11.46
N SER A 219 17.54 -7.88 -10.92
CA SER A 219 16.69 -9.06 -10.72
C SER A 219 16.38 -9.78 -12.03
N LEU A 220 16.09 -9.04 -13.12
CA LEU A 220 15.88 -9.64 -14.43
C LEU A 220 17.14 -10.26 -15.02
N GLU A 221 18.33 -9.68 -14.78
CA GLU A 221 19.59 -10.31 -15.19
C GLU A 221 19.77 -11.68 -14.54
N ILE A 222 19.46 -11.80 -13.25
CA ILE A 222 19.51 -13.06 -12.50
C ILE A 222 18.50 -14.06 -13.08
N VAL A 223 17.25 -13.65 -13.25
CA VAL A 223 16.19 -14.51 -13.80
C VAL A 223 16.57 -15.00 -15.21
N ILE A 224 17.08 -14.14 -16.08
CA ILE A 224 17.53 -14.53 -17.42
C ILE A 224 18.67 -15.56 -17.37
N VAL A 225 19.61 -15.42 -16.43
CA VAL A 225 20.72 -16.38 -16.27
C VAL A 225 20.20 -17.74 -15.82
N ASP A 226 19.20 -17.78 -14.94
CA ASP A 226 18.62 -19.04 -14.47
C ASP A 226 17.70 -19.68 -15.51
N GLU A 227 16.88 -18.89 -16.21
CA GLU A 227 16.03 -19.32 -17.33
C GLU A 227 16.85 -19.83 -18.52
N LYS A 228 18.10 -19.40 -18.70
CA LYS A 228 19.01 -19.97 -19.72
C LYS A 228 19.53 -21.36 -19.36
N LYS A 229 19.60 -21.69 -18.08
CA LYS A 229 20.02 -23.02 -17.60
C LYS A 229 18.87 -24.01 -17.70
N GLN A 230 17.64 -23.52 -17.56
CA GLN A 230 16.42 -24.28 -17.76
C GLN A 230 16.07 -24.28 -19.27
N ILE A 231 15.54 -25.37 -19.82
CA ILE A 231 15.04 -25.39 -21.21
C ILE A 231 13.63 -24.77 -21.21
N SER A 232 13.54 -23.51 -20.80
CA SER A 232 12.28 -22.81 -20.56
C SER A 232 11.85 -21.97 -21.77
N SER A 233 10.53 -21.89 -22.00
CA SER A 233 9.91 -21.08 -23.05
C SER A 233 9.94 -19.58 -22.79
N ASP A 234 10.16 -19.18 -21.54
CA ASP A 234 9.85 -17.82 -21.09
C ASP A 234 11.05 -16.88 -21.17
N LEU A 235 12.24 -17.42 -21.49
CA LEU A 235 13.47 -16.66 -21.69
C LEU A 235 13.28 -15.48 -22.65
N ARG A 236 12.54 -15.68 -23.75
CA ARG A 236 12.27 -14.62 -24.73
C ARG A 236 11.50 -13.45 -24.12
N PHE A 237 10.54 -13.73 -23.24
CA PHE A 237 9.76 -12.70 -22.55
C PHE A 237 10.65 -11.88 -21.61
N PHE A 238 11.43 -12.54 -20.75
CA PHE A 238 12.31 -11.85 -19.81
C PHE A 238 13.39 -11.03 -20.51
N GLN A 239 13.96 -11.55 -21.60
CA GLN A 239 14.95 -10.84 -22.43
C GLN A 239 14.36 -9.53 -23.00
N GLN A 240 13.15 -9.59 -23.58
CA GLN A 240 12.47 -8.41 -24.12
C GLN A 240 12.13 -7.37 -23.05
N LEU A 241 11.75 -7.83 -21.85
CA LEU A 241 11.47 -6.95 -20.73
C LEU A 241 12.75 -6.26 -20.23
N TYR A 242 13.84 -7.02 -20.09
CA TYR A 242 15.15 -6.51 -19.70
C TYR A 242 15.65 -5.44 -20.66
N ASP A 243 15.57 -5.67 -21.97
CA ASP A 243 16.02 -4.70 -22.97
C ASP A 243 15.24 -3.37 -22.86
N LYS A 244 13.92 -3.45 -22.64
CA LYS A 244 13.08 -2.25 -22.41
C LYS A 244 13.49 -1.51 -21.15
N ILE A 245 13.73 -2.22 -20.04
CA ILE A 245 14.13 -1.61 -18.76
C ILE A 245 15.54 -1.02 -18.84
N LYS A 246 16.46 -1.66 -19.57
CA LYS A 246 17.81 -1.16 -19.82
C LYS A 246 17.79 0.17 -20.58
N ILE A 247 16.91 0.31 -21.59
CA ILE A 247 16.71 1.57 -22.31
C ILE A 247 16.19 2.66 -21.36
N ILE A 248 15.20 2.34 -20.52
CA ILE A 248 14.64 3.30 -19.55
C ILE A 248 15.71 3.76 -18.56
N HIS A 249 16.46 2.83 -17.99
CA HIS A 249 17.53 3.14 -17.04
C HIS A 249 18.60 4.04 -17.68
N LYS A 250 18.97 3.78 -18.94
CA LYS A 250 19.95 4.63 -19.65
C LYS A 250 19.45 6.07 -19.78
N ASN A 251 18.18 6.26 -20.10
CA ASN A 251 17.58 7.59 -20.26
C ASN A 251 17.41 8.35 -18.92
N LEU A 252 17.40 7.64 -17.78
CA LEU A 252 17.36 8.27 -16.45
C LEU A 252 18.74 8.75 -15.97
N CYS A 253 19.82 8.19 -16.52
CA CYS A 253 21.19 8.53 -16.13
C CYS A 253 21.87 9.59 -17.03
N THR A 254 21.19 10.03 -18.09
CA THR A 254 21.64 11.08 -19.02
C THR A 254 21.00 12.41 -18.68
#